data_AF-A0A2V6H9W5-F1
#
_entry.id   AF-A0A2V6H9W5-F1
#
_cell.length_a   1.000
_cell.length_b   1.000
_cell.length_c   1.000
_cell.angle_alpha   90.00
_cell.angle_beta   90.00
_cell.angle_gamma   90.00
#
_symmetry.space_group_name_H-M   'P 1'
#
loop_
_entity.id
_entity.type
_entity.pdbx_description
1 polymer ?
#
loop_
_entity_poly.entity_id
_entity_poly.type
_entity_poly.pdbx_seq_one_letter_code
_entity_poly.pdbx_strand_id
1 'polypeptide(L)'
;MSKITLTTFILLSVLFFANASGNNATQPKQHASEALTGTLQKMIVENATVTMRLDLNGFNRSNSLVARPVTLQFAAAPNSFFPVLVFNDLLRGLQPGSMALALQNSSSAGVNVSGYSHLPAALRSSLKRLKVEKLPSGQNFELAVRDSNTGFTFFNIEGHQYNYDAAARSFTITGGRLVISKQFASTLGITAEGDSLAGTISIGAAMQPIQIDHIIRGETKSMVMPPMQHAVGPGVPNLVPGPDVIVGDLESVEQAGNDATSVGLGVGTVSCNNGDQPINWHELPATDHPIIPQNLYRMSGGADNAERFEQIGQSWMKHAFFALEEFICGTCNTSPPCITGDQLCPGCADTYVASLNYNQNGIGSRAWTNPFTGSFPSTANNHSNPPHNHTGTSHRVTVTMSDLIPAQNQGATYFAEAQYISPTEYAWCQANPGQCNMYNNASYRQFSVSGGPTFFSFSATGSTVRMQPAIIAWTGTGATVNQVEPDPGNDGIWFMGYKVTNPSVGVWHYEYAL
;
A
#
# COMPACT_ATOMS: atom_id res chain seq x y z
N MET A 1 22.79 19.26 -34.80
CA MET A 1 22.34 20.40 -33.98
C MET A 1 20.83 20.55 -34.11
N SER A 2 20.08 20.09 -33.10
CA SER A 2 18.85 20.72 -32.62
C SER A 2 18.39 19.91 -31.40
N LYS A 3 18.40 20.55 -30.23
CA LYS A 3 17.98 19.99 -28.95
C LYS A 3 16.46 20.14 -28.88
N ILE A 4 15.74 19.03 -28.73
CA ILE A 4 14.30 19.06 -28.43
C ILE A 4 14.13 18.63 -26.97
N THR A 5 13.93 19.67 -26.16
CA THR A 5 13.30 19.82 -24.84
C THR A 5 12.65 18.57 -24.21
N LEU A 6 13.37 18.01 -23.23
CA LEU A 6 12.89 17.13 -22.17
C LEU A 6 12.57 18.00 -20.94
N THR A 7 11.41 18.64 -20.91
CA THR A 7 11.01 19.47 -19.76
C THR A 7 9.51 19.64 -19.76
N THR A 8 8.80 19.10 -18.75
CA THR A 8 7.66 19.81 -18.13
C THR A 8 7.06 19.18 -16.88
N PHE A 9 7.16 17.87 -16.60
CA PHE A 9 6.42 17.32 -15.44
C PHE A 9 7.18 17.29 -14.10
N ILE A 10 8.49 17.05 -14.10
CA ILE A 10 9.29 17.07 -12.85
C ILE A 10 9.71 18.50 -12.48
N LEU A 11 9.93 19.36 -13.48
CA LEU A 11 10.40 20.74 -13.27
C LEU A 11 9.32 21.61 -12.59
N LEU A 12 8.03 21.39 -12.87
CA LEU A 12 6.95 22.16 -12.24
C LEU A 12 6.82 21.84 -10.75
N SER A 13 6.93 20.57 -10.37
CA SER A 13 6.80 20.16 -8.96
C SER A 13 7.91 20.72 -8.09
N VAL A 14 9.15 20.87 -8.59
CA VAL A 14 10.26 21.38 -7.79
C VAL A 14 10.31 22.92 -7.78
N LEU A 15 9.87 23.59 -8.85
CA LEU A 15 9.86 25.07 -8.92
C LEU A 15 8.73 25.71 -8.10
N PHE A 16 7.58 25.06 -7.92
CA PHE A 16 6.45 25.65 -7.18
C PHE A 16 6.66 25.71 -5.64
N PHE A 17 7.60 24.96 -5.06
CA PHE A 17 7.85 24.95 -3.62
C PHE A 17 9.03 25.82 -3.16
N ALA A 18 9.73 26.48 -4.08
CA ALA A 18 10.82 27.41 -3.73
C ALA A 18 10.32 28.76 -3.17
N ASN A 19 9.02 29.07 -3.25
CA ASN A 19 8.44 30.36 -2.88
C ASN A 19 7.32 30.28 -1.82
N ALA A 20 7.54 29.51 -0.75
CA ALA A 20 6.65 29.52 0.42
C ALA A 20 7.44 29.63 1.72
N SER A 21 8.04 30.80 1.97
CA SER A 21 8.26 31.37 3.29
C SER A 21 8.91 32.73 3.12
N GLY A 22 8.14 33.80 3.32
CA GLY A 22 8.68 35.15 3.35
C GLY A 22 9.54 35.35 4.59
N ASN A 23 10.86 35.47 4.41
CA ASN A 23 11.72 36.30 5.24
C ASN A 23 12.97 36.69 4.43
N ASN A 24 13.18 38.00 4.30
CA ASN A 24 14.26 38.61 3.54
C ASN A 24 15.63 38.28 4.14
N ALA A 25 16.43 37.47 3.44
CA ALA A 25 17.89 37.53 3.49
C ALA A 25 18.45 37.21 2.10
N THR A 26 19.26 38.13 1.57
CA THR A 26 19.91 38.07 0.26
C THR A 26 20.72 36.78 0.07
N GLN A 27 20.31 35.92 -0.87
CA GLN A 27 21.13 34.80 -1.34
C GLN A 27 21.97 35.17 -2.57
N PRO A 28 23.20 34.67 -2.71
CA PRO A 28 24.02 34.87 -3.90
C PRO A 28 23.49 34.05 -5.08
N LYS A 29 23.67 34.58 -6.29
CA LYS A 29 23.26 33.96 -7.56
C LYS A 29 23.96 32.61 -7.78
N GLN A 30 23.31 31.50 -7.42
CA GLN A 30 23.65 30.17 -7.91
C GLN A 30 22.82 29.82 -9.15
N HIS A 31 23.45 29.19 -10.13
CA HIS A 31 22.80 28.79 -11.39
C HIS A 31 21.68 27.78 -11.11
N ALA A 32 20.47 28.03 -11.62
CA ALA A 32 19.26 27.25 -11.35
C ALA A 32 19.35 25.74 -11.66
N SER A 33 20.34 25.27 -12.44
CA SER A 33 20.54 23.83 -12.70
C SER A 33 21.28 23.08 -11.59
N GLU A 34 22.04 23.77 -10.74
CA GLU A 34 22.74 23.15 -9.60
C GLU A 34 21.78 22.94 -8.42
N ALA A 35 20.75 23.80 -8.27
CA ALA A 35 19.72 23.70 -7.23
C ALA A 35 18.81 22.46 -7.33
N LEU A 36 18.89 21.69 -8.43
CA LEU A 36 18.13 20.46 -8.69
C LEU A 36 18.96 19.19 -8.52
N THR A 37 20.07 19.27 -7.78
CA THR A 37 20.94 18.13 -7.48
C THR A 37 20.86 17.81 -5.99
N GLY A 38 20.73 16.54 -5.65
CA GLY A 38 20.57 16.12 -4.26
C GLY A 38 19.83 14.81 -4.09
N THR A 39 19.45 14.52 -2.85
CA THR A 39 18.78 13.27 -2.47
C THR A 39 17.30 13.54 -2.24
N LEU A 40 16.43 12.89 -3.01
CA LEU A 40 14.98 12.85 -2.80
C LEU A 40 14.61 11.55 -2.10
N GLN A 41 13.99 11.66 -0.94
CA GLN A 41 13.53 10.53 -0.15
C GLN A 41 12.01 10.50 -0.13
N LYS A 42 11.42 9.35 -0.49
CA LYS A 42 10.03 9.03 -0.14
C LYS A 42 10.08 8.30 1.18
N MET A 43 9.36 8.80 2.18
CA MET A 43 9.37 8.22 3.52
C MET A 43 7.96 7.89 3.97
N ILE A 44 7.80 6.82 4.74
CA ILE A 44 6.53 6.44 5.37
C ILE A 44 6.63 6.49 6.89
N VAL A 45 5.48 6.34 7.53
CA VAL A 45 5.36 6.30 8.98
C VAL A 45 5.78 4.93 9.47
N GLU A 46 6.91 4.85 10.16
CA GLU A 46 7.36 3.63 10.86
C GLU A 46 6.42 3.33 12.03
N ASN A 47 6.17 4.33 12.87
CA ASN A 47 5.17 4.32 13.92
C ASN A 47 4.70 5.75 14.20
N ALA A 48 3.49 5.92 14.72
CA ALA A 48 3.02 7.24 15.13
C ALA A 48 2.07 7.19 16.32
N THR A 49 2.04 8.30 17.05
CA THR A 49 1.02 8.58 18.06
C THR A 49 0.13 9.72 17.58
N VAL A 50 -1.17 9.52 17.69
CA VAL A 50 -2.19 10.50 17.31
C VAL A 50 -3.01 10.82 18.54
N THR A 51 -3.10 12.10 18.89
CA THR A 51 -3.95 12.58 19.98
C THR A 51 -5.03 13.47 19.41
N MET A 52 -6.28 13.10 19.65
CA MET A 52 -7.45 13.94 19.37
C MET A 52 -8.04 14.43 20.69
N ARG A 53 -8.28 15.74 20.81
CA ARG A 53 -9.01 16.34 21.93
C ARG A 53 -10.31 16.93 21.39
N LEU A 54 -11.42 16.28 21.65
CA LEU A 54 -12.75 16.66 21.18
C LEU A 54 -13.51 17.43 22.24
N ASP A 55 -14.19 18.53 21.90
CA ASP A 55 -15.11 19.21 22.81
C ASP A 55 -16.53 18.69 22.62
N LEU A 56 -17.09 18.03 23.64
CA LEU A 56 -18.44 17.46 23.59
C LEU A 56 -19.54 18.50 23.42
N ASN A 57 -19.28 19.78 23.72
CA ASN A 57 -20.27 20.83 23.48
C ASN A 57 -20.60 20.98 21.99
N GLY A 58 -19.61 20.76 21.11
CA GLY A 58 -19.78 20.83 19.66
C GLY A 58 -20.72 19.77 19.08
N PHE A 59 -21.06 18.72 19.84
CA PHE A 59 -21.91 17.62 19.35
C PHE A 59 -23.36 17.66 19.87
N ASN A 60 -23.66 18.44 20.91
CA ASN A 60 -24.93 18.35 21.65
C ASN A 60 -25.75 19.65 21.66
N ARG A 61 -25.49 20.61 20.76
CA ARG A 61 -26.12 21.96 20.77
C ARG A 61 -26.06 22.63 22.15
N SER A 62 -24.99 22.35 22.89
CA SER A 62 -24.81 22.86 24.25
C SER A 62 -24.34 24.31 24.15
N ASN A 63 -25.13 25.27 24.62
CA ASN A 63 -24.71 26.67 24.76
C ASN A 63 -23.79 26.89 25.98
N SER A 64 -23.21 25.81 26.53
CA SER A 64 -22.31 25.89 27.68
C SER A 64 -20.97 26.48 27.26
N LEU A 65 -20.54 27.53 27.95
CA LEU A 65 -19.21 28.13 27.78
C LEU A 65 -18.09 27.28 28.44
N VAL A 66 -18.44 26.17 29.12
CA VAL A 66 -17.48 25.30 29.80
C VAL A 66 -17.13 24.14 28.88
N ALA A 67 -15.91 24.13 28.32
CA ALA A 67 -15.41 23.07 27.46
C ALA A 67 -15.54 21.68 28.12
N ARG A 68 -15.98 20.68 27.37
CA ARG A 68 -16.11 19.29 27.83
C ARG A 68 -15.17 18.39 27.03
N PRO A 69 -13.84 18.47 27.26
CA PRO A 69 -12.88 17.77 26.43
C PRO A 69 -12.88 16.26 26.68
N VAL A 70 -12.90 15.48 25.60
CA VAL A 70 -12.60 14.04 25.58
C VAL A 70 -11.30 13.85 24.82
N THR A 71 -10.33 13.21 25.46
CA THR A 71 -9.04 12.89 24.83
C THR A 71 -9.06 11.45 24.32
N LEU A 72 -8.76 11.29 23.04
CA LEU A 72 -8.58 10.02 22.37
C LEU A 72 -7.13 9.90 21.93
N GLN A 73 -6.48 8.80 22.31
CA GLN A 73 -5.11 8.50 21.92
C GLN A 73 -5.11 7.26 21.03
N PHE A 74 -4.37 7.33 19.94
CA PHE A 74 -4.21 6.24 18.99
C PHE A 74 -2.74 6.00 18.72
N ALA A 75 -2.40 4.74 18.45
CA ALA A 75 -1.20 4.42 17.70
C ALA A 75 -1.60 4.28 16.23
N ALA A 76 -0.79 4.78 15.31
CA ALA A 76 -0.93 4.41 13.92
C ALA A 76 -0.47 2.95 13.72
N ALA A 77 -1.06 2.27 12.73
CA ALA A 77 -0.51 1.00 12.26
C ALA A 77 0.96 1.21 11.86
N PRO A 78 1.89 0.33 12.26
CA PRO A 78 3.25 0.38 11.77
C PRO A 78 3.28 0.37 10.25
N ASN A 79 4.28 1.04 9.67
CA ASN A 79 4.46 1.12 8.21
C ASN A 79 3.24 1.70 7.49
N SER A 80 2.51 2.59 8.17
CA SER A 80 1.36 3.26 7.58
C SER A 80 1.78 4.04 6.33
N PHE A 81 1.10 3.76 5.23
CA PHE A 81 1.35 4.39 3.95
C PHE A 81 0.78 5.81 3.89
N PHE A 82 1.40 6.69 4.67
CA PHE A 82 1.16 8.11 4.76
C PHE A 82 2.45 8.86 4.34
N PRO A 83 2.76 8.86 3.03
CA PRO A 83 4.07 9.24 2.53
C PRO A 83 4.36 10.73 2.64
N VAL A 84 5.61 11.05 2.99
CA VAL A 84 6.18 12.39 2.88
C VAL A 84 7.37 12.39 1.92
N LEU A 85 7.52 13.48 1.17
CA LEU A 85 8.69 13.71 0.33
C LEU A 85 9.67 14.64 1.06
N VAL A 86 10.93 14.22 1.10
CA VAL A 86 12.04 15.00 1.69
C VAL A 86 13.12 15.15 0.63
N PHE A 87 13.54 16.38 0.32
CA PHE A 87 14.63 16.62 -0.61
C PHE A 87 15.72 17.45 0.05
N ASN A 88 16.94 16.91 0.11
CA ASN A 88 18.05 17.48 0.86
C ASN A 88 17.63 17.85 2.29
N ASP A 89 17.11 16.86 3.02
CA ASP A 89 16.70 16.93 4.43
C ASP A 89 15.55 17.91 4.74
N LEU A 90 14.97 18.53 3.71
CA LEU A 90 13.85 19.45 3.84
C LEU A 90 12.56 18.79 3.36
N LEU A 91 11.52 18.88 4.19
CA LEU A 91 10.17 18.46 3.80
C LEU A 91 9.71 19.23 2.56
N ARG A 92 9.15 18.49 1.60
CA ARG A 92 8.55 19.01 0.38
C ARG A 92 7.03 18.92 0.40
N GLY A 93 6.49 17.93 1.12
CA GLY A 93 5.06 17.82 1.35
C GLY A 93 4.62 16.37 1.55
N LEU A 94 3.34 16.21 1.79
CA LEU A 94 2.69 14.91 1.88
C LEU A 94 2.22 14.47 0.50
N GLN A 95 2.31 13.17 0.25
CA GLN A 95 1.64 12.52 -0.87
C GLN A 95 0.32 11.88 -0.40
N PRO A 96 -0.65 11.66 -1.30
CA PRO A 96 -1.87 10.94 -0.98
C PRO A 96 -1.57 9.60 -0.30
N GLY A 97 -2.32 9.29 0.76
CA GLY A 97 -2.09 8.13 1.60
C GLY A 97 -2.86 8.24 2.91
N SER A 98 -2.78 7.20 3.74
CA SER A 98 -3.50 7.15 5.01
C SER A 98 -2.76 6.36 6.07
N MET A 99 -3.08 6.66 7.33
CA MET A 99 -2.66 5.90 8.49
C MET A 99 -3.89 5.41 9.26
N ALA A 100 -4.00 4.09 9.42
CA ALA A 100 -5.04 3.49 10.24
C ALA A 100 -4.73 3.74 11.72
N LEU A 101 -5.77 4.02 12.52
CA LEU A 101 -5.65 4.40 13.92
C LEU A 101 -6.17 3.28 14.83
N ALA A 102 -5.27 2.74 15.65
CA ALA A 102 -5.58 1.79 16.72
C ALA A 102 -5.74 2.54 18.05
N LEU A 103 -6.96 2.54 18.60
CA LEU A 103 -7.27 3.21 19.87
C LEU A 103 -6.43 2.60 21.02
N GLN A 104 -5.71 3.46 21.74
CA GLN A 104 -4.88 3.08 22.88
C GLN A 104 -5.69 3.12 24.18
N ASN A 105 -5.34 2.29 25.16
CA ASN A 105 -5.97 2.20 26.49
C ASN A 105 -7.45 1.77 26.52
N SER A 106 -7.96 1.11 25.47
CA SER A 106 -9.25 0.43 25.54
C SER A 106 -9.06 -0.97 26.16
N SER A 107 -9.53 -1.21 27.37
CA SER A 107 -9.57 -2.55 27.93
C SER A 107 -10.41 -3.50 27.06
N SER A 108 -10.16 -4.80 27.16
CA SER A 108 -10.82 -5.89 26.41
C SER A 108 -12.34 -6.00 26.61
N ALA A 109 -12.95 -5.13 27.40
CA ALA A 109 -14.40 -4.92 27.48
C ALA A 109 -14.77 -3.66 26.68
N GLY A 110 -15.20 -3.84 25.43
CA GLY A 110 -15.34 -2.75 24.44
C GLY A 110 -16.09 -1.50 24.92
N VAL A 111 -15.59 -0.32 24.51
CA VAL A 111 -16.22 1.03 24.43
C VAL A 111 -17.10 1.53 25.61
N ASN A 112 -17.20 0.78 26.70
CA ASN A 112 -18.03 1.05 27.88
C ASN A 112 -17.20 1.49 29.09
N VAL A 113 -15.98 1.99 28.87
CA VAL A 113 -15.27 2.74 29.92
C VAL A 113 -15.93 4.12 30.04
N SER A 114 -16.13 4.57 31.27
CA SER A 114 -16.85 5.76 31.73
C SER A 114 -16.37 7.13 31.18
N GLY A 115 -15.51 7.15 30.14
CA GLY A 115 -15.06 8.35 29.43
C GLY A 115 -15.53 8.49 27.97
N TYR A 116 -16.05 7.43 27.33
CA TYR A 116 -16.38 7.45 25.88
C TYR A 116 -17.88 7.32 25.56
N SER A 117 -18.71 7.01 26.56
CA SER A 117 -20.16 6.85 26.43
C SER A 117 -20.88 8.11 25.91
N HIS A 118 -20.27 9.27 26.10
CA HIS A 118 -20.80 10.57 25.67
C HIS A 118 -20.45 10.97 24.23
N LEU A 119 -19.60 10.20 23.53
CA LEU A 119 -19.35 10.43 22.11
C LEU A 119 -20.57 10.06 21.27
N PRO A 120 -20.83 10.74 20.14
CA PRO A 120 -21.93 10.35 19.26
C PRO A 120 -21.83 8.91 18.77
N ALA A 121 -22.97 8.24 18.64
CA ALA A 121 -23.04 6.80 18.32
C ALA A 121 -22.31 6.43 17.02
N ALA A 122 -22.45 7.25 15.98
CA ALA A 122 -21.77 7.05 14.70
C ALA A 122 -20.23 7.04 14.85
N LEU A 123 -19.67 8.03 15.56
CA LEU A 123 -18.23 8.09 15.84
C LEU A 123 -17.79 6.92 16.73
N ARG A 124 -18.57 6.63 17.77
CA ARG A 124 -18.29 5.53 18.72
C ARG A 124 -18.17 4.18 18.02
N SER A 125 -19.05 3.90 17.06
CA SER A 125 -19.03 2.67 16.26
C SER A 125 -17.78 2.52 15.38
N SER A 126 -17.09 3.64 15.11
CA SER A 126 -15.96 3.70 14.18
C SER A 126 -14.62 3.86 14.88
N LEU A 127 -14.58 4.02 16.22
CA LEU A 127 -13.36 4.30 17.00
C LEU A 127 -12.22 3.29 16.78
N LYS A 128 -12.55 2.02 16.50
CA LYS A 128 -11.56 0.95 16.24
C LYS A 128 -11.09 0.87 14.79
N ARG A 129 -11.64 1.70 13.92
CA ARG A 129 -11.43 1.67 12.47
C ARG A 129 -11.38 3.09 11.89
N LEU A 130 -10.82 4.03 12.66
CA LEU A 130 -10.54 5.36 12.16
C LEU A 130 -9.24 5.36 11.37
N LYS A 131 -9.13 6.28 10.41
CA LYS A 131 -7.88 6.61 9.72
C LYS A 131 -7.70 8.12 9.61
N VAL A 132 -6.45 8.58 9.62
CA VAL A 132 -6.10 9.90 9.09
C VAL A 132 -5.70 9.73 7.65
N GLU A 133 -6.26 10.54 6.75
CA GLU A 133 -6.03 10.43 5.31
C GLU A 133 -5.66 11.78 4.71
N LYS A 134 -4.67 11.77 3.82
CA LYS A 134 -4.33 12.88 2.93
C LYS A 134 -5.31 12.89 1.77
N LEU A 135 -6.17 13.91 1.74
CA LEU A 135 -7.15 14.10 0.68
C LEU A 135 -6.48 14.53 -0.64
N PRO A 136 -7.10 14.22 -1.80
CA PRO A 136 -6.64 14.69 -3.10
C PRO A 136 -6.49 16.22 -3.17
N SER A 137 -5.51 16.68 -3.95
CA SER A 137 -5.32 18.12 -4.19
C SER A 137 -6.57 18.75 -4.83
N GLY A 138 -6.90 19.97 -4.41
CA GLY A 138 -8.08 20.70 -4.91
C GLY A 138 -9.35 20.54 -4.06
N GLN A 139 -9.31 19.75 -2.98
CA GLN A 139 -10.35 19.78 -1.95
C GLN A 139 -10.12 20.94 -0.98
N ASN A 140 -11.20 21.38 -0.30
CA ASN A 140 -11.14 22.47 0.68
C ASN A 140 -10.26 22.15 1.89
N PHE A 141 -10.04 20.86 2.16
CA PHE A 141 -9.25 20.38 3.29
C PHE A 141 -8.16 19.42 2.79
N GLU A 142 -7.00 19.50 3.42
CA GLU A 142 -5.85 18.69 3.04
C GLU A 142 -5.88 17.30 3.70
N LEU A 143 -6.39 17.24 4.92
CA LEU A 143 -6.39 16.06 5.78
C LEU A 143 -7.80 15.83 6.37
N ALA A 144 -8.15 14.56 6.60
CA ALA A 144 -9.40 14.19 7.24
C ALA A 144 -9.28 12.95 8.14
N VAL A 145 -10.14 12.88 9.15
CA VAL A 145 -10.38 11.68 9.97
C VAL A 145 -11.62 10.97 9.46
N ARG A 146 -11.44 9.73 9.01
CA ARG A 146 -12.46 8.95 8.30
C ARG A 146 -12.59 7.56 8.89
N ASP A 147 -13.74 6.94 8.66
CA ASP A 147 -13.91 5.50 8.84
C ASP A 147 -13.17 4.74 7.73
N SER A 148 -12.31 3.79 8.09
CA SER A 148 -11.47 3.05 7.13
C SER A 148 -12.25 2.14 6.21
N ASN A 149 -13.44 1.68 6.63
CA ASN A 149 -14.22 0.70 5.89
C ASN A 149 -15.21 1.37 4.94
N THR A 150 -15.88 2.43 5.42
CA THR A 150 -16.96 3.10 4.71
C THR A 150 -16.52 4.39 4.02
N GLY A 151 -15.35 4.94 4.39
CA GLY A 151 -14.92 6.26 3.94
C GLY A 151 -15.75 7.41 4.50
N PHE A 152 -16.62 7.17 5.49
CA PHE A 152 -17.39 8.22 6.15
C PHE A 152 -16.46 9.23 6.80
N THR A 153 -16.60 10.51 6.47
CA THR A 153 -15.74 11.56 7.01
C THR A 153 -16.36 12.12 8.29
N PHE A 154 -15.67 11.98 9.42
CA PHE A 154 -16.10 12.58 10.69
C PHE A 154 -15.61 14.01 10.82
N PHE A 155 -14.31 14.21 10.59
CA PHE A 155 -13.66 15.49 10.78
C PHE A 155 -12.77 15.83 9.60
N ASN A 156 -12.82 17.08 9.15
CA ASN A 156 -11.75 17.66 8.36
C ASN A 156 -10.71 18.27 9.29
N ILE A 157 -9.47 18.39 8.83
CA ILE A 157 -8.37 18.98 9.60
C ILE A 157 -7.89 20.25 8.88
N GLU A 158 -7.77 21.34 9.64
CA GLU A 158 -7.25 22.62 9.16
C GLU A 158 -6.32 23.29 10.16
N GLY A 159 -5.57 24.30 9.70
CA GLY A 159 -4.68 25.10 10.53
C GLY A 159 -3.46 24.33 11.07
N HIS A 160 -3.27 23.09 10.62
CA HIS A 160 -2.14 22.26 10.99
C HIS A 160 -0.84 22.80 10.38
N GLN A 161 0.26 22.52 11.08
CA GLN A 161 1.61 22.83 10.65
C GLN A 161 2.42 21.55 10.58
N TYR A 162 3.18 21.41 9.50
CA TYR A 162 4.10 20.32 9.29
C TYR A 162 5.49 20.71 9.77
N ASN A 163 6.10 19.84 10.56
CA ASN A 163 7.51 19.94 10.89
C ASN A 163 8.18 18.59 10.63
N TYR A 164 9.36 18.63 10.02
CA TYR A 164 10.20 17.47 9.80
C TYR A 164 11.59 17.74 10.34
N ASP A 165 12.06 16.86 11.21
CA ASP A 165 13.43 16.84 11.71
C ASP A 165 14.17 15.67 11.05
N ALA A 166 15.12 15.98 10.18
CA ALA A 166 15.88 14.98 9.45
C ALA A 166 16.83 14.17 10.34
N ALA A 167 17.38 14.78 11.39
CA ALA A 167 18.30 14.10 12.30
C ALA A 167 17.55 13.09 13.18
N ALA A 168 16.35 13.46 13.63
CA ALA A 168 15.48 12.57 14.41
C ALA A 168 14.59 11.67 13.53
N ARG A 169 14.59 11.86 12.19
CA ARG A 169 13.61 11.29 11.25
C ARG A 169 12.18 11.40 11.79
N SER A 170 11.86 12.55 12.37
CA SER A 170 10.60 12.78 13.06
C SER A 170 9.72 13.71 12.24
N PHE A 171 8.49 13.29 12.00
CA PHE A 171 7.48 14.10 11.34
C PHE A 171 6.36 14.41 12.32
N THR A 172 6.02 15.69 12.45
CA THR A 172 4.95 16.12 13.35
C THR A 172 3.93 16.99 12.64
N ILE A 173 2.67 16.80 13.05
CA ILE A 173 1.52 17.63 12.68
C ILE A 173 1.04 18.27 13.97
N THR A 174 1.19 19.59 14.07
CA THR A 174 0.79 20.37 15.25
C THR A 174 -0.22 21.45 14.88
N GLY A 175 -0.93 21.99 15.86
CA GLY A 175 -1.92 23.06 15.63
C GLY A 175 -3.18 22.64 14.86
N GLY A 176 -3.33 21.36 14.53
CA GLY A 176 -4.48 20.86 13.77
C GLY A 176 -5.80 21.06 14.52
N ARG A 177 -6.76 21.67 13.85
CA ARG A 177 -8.14 21.83 14.32
C ARG A 177 -9.05 20.81 13.65
N LEU A 178 -9.86 20.13 14.44
CA LEU A 178 -10.86 19.17 13.96
C LEU A 178 -12.15 19.92 13.69
N VAL A 179 -12.60 19.88 12.44
CA VAL A 179 -13.78 20.57 11.95
C VAL A 179 -14.85 19.53 11.59
N ILE A 180 -16.07 19.69 12.10
CA ILE A 180 -17.18 18.76 11.84
C ILE A 180 -17.48 18.72 10.36
N SER A 181 -17.43 17.54 9.74
CA SER A 181 -17.80 17.41 8.33
C SER A 181 -19.31 17.64 8.15
N LYS A 182 -19.72 18.17 7.00
CA LYS A 182 -21.15 18.30 6.65
C LYS A 182 -21.91 16.97 6.73
N GLN A 183 -21.25 15.87 6.38
CA GLN A 183 -21.80 14.53 6.45
C GLN A 183 -22.08 14.13 7.91
N PHE A 184 -21.13 14.41 8.81
CA PHE A 184 -21.28 14.10 10.22
C PHE A 184 -22.31 15.01 10.90
N ALA A 185 -22.27 16.31 10.62
CA ALA A 185 -23.26 17.27 11.08
C ALA A 185 -24.70 16.86 10.72
N SER A 186 -24.90 16.37 9.48
CA SER A 186 -26.19 15.85 9.02
C SER A 186 -26.64 14.62 9.81
N THR A 187 -25.71 13.69 10.07
CA THR A 187 -25.97 12.46 10.84
C THR A 187 -26.34 12.76 12.30
N LEU A 188 -25.79 13.84 12.85
CA LEU A 188 -26.11 14.33 14.20
C LEU A 188 -27.37 15.18 14.27
N GLY A 189 -28.00 15.50 13.13
CA GLY A 189 -29.13 16.42 13.06
C GLY A 189 -28.76 17.87 13.38
N ILE A 190 -27.49 18.26 13.25
CA ILE A 190 -26.97 19.62 13.46
C ILE A 190 -26.34 20.16 12.17
N THR A 191 -27.08 20.09 11.06
CA THR A 191 -26.59 20.49 9.72
C THR A 191 -25.98 21.90 9.67
N ALA A 192 -26.51 22.85 10.47
CA ALA A 192 -26.00 24.22 10.57
C ALA A 192 -24.60 24.32 11.19
N GLU A 193 -24.18 23.30 11.93
CA GLU A 193 -22.84 23.18 12.54
C GLU A 193 -21.84 22.48 11.61
N GLY A 194 -22.21 22.23 10.35
CA GLY A 194 -21.25 21.81 9.34
C GLY A 194 -20.13 22.85 9.24
N ASP A 195 -18.89 22.37 9.28
CA ASP A 195 -17.69 23.20 9.30
C ASP A 195 -17.41 23.94 10.63
N SER A 196 -18.08 23.58 11.73
CA SER A 196 -17.77 24.11 13.07
C SER A 196 -16.63 23.36 13.77
N LEU A 197 -15.96 24.04 14.71
CA LEU A 197 -14.83 23.49 15.45
C LEU A 197 -15.30 22.45 16.48
N ALA A 198 -14.78 21.22 16.36
CA ALA A 198 -15.05 20.13 17.29
C ALA A 198 -13.87 19.78 18.20
N GLY A 199 -12.67 20.32 17.96
CA GLY A 199 -11.51 19.99 18.78
C GLY A 199 -10.17 20.23 18.10
N THR A 200 -9.14 19.53 18.61
CA THR A 200 -7.78 19.58 18.07
C THR A 200 -7.21 18.19 17.84
N ILE A 201 -6.25 18.10 16.93
CA ILE A 201 -5.48 16.91 16.63
C ILE A 201 -3.99 17.23 16.57
N SER A 202 -3.17 16.33 17.11
CA SER A 202 -1.72 16.36 16.98
C SER A 202 -1.19 14.97 16.65
N ILE A 203 -0.21 14.91 15.76
CA ILE A 203 0.41 13.67 15.29
C ILE A 203 1.92 13.79 15.47
N GLY A 204 2.54 12.77 16.07
CA GLY A 204 3.99 12.60 16.09
C GLY A 204 4.33 11.24 15.51
N ALA A 205 5.17 11.22 14.48
CA ALA A 205 5.52 10.03 13.72
C ALA A 205 7.05 9.89 13.63
N ALA A 206 7.54 8.67 13.89
CA ALA A 206 8.85 8.25 13.42
C ALA A 206 8.72 7.86 11.94
N MET A 207 9.68 8.31 11.13
CA MET A 207 9.67 8.12 9.69
C MET A 207 10.83 7.24 9.27
N GLN A 208 10.58 6.40 8.28
CA GLN A 208 11.62 5.62 7.62
C GLN A 208 11.60 5.83 6.11
N PRO A 209 12.78 6.00 5.49
CA PRO A 209 12.88 6.11 4.04
C PRO A 209 12.56 4.77 3.38
N ILE A 210 11.69 4.83 2.37
CA ILE A 210 11.30 3.69 1.53
C ILE A 210 11.69 3.89 0.08
N GLN A 211 12.39 4.96 -0.25
CA GLN A 211 12.99 5.20 -1.55
C GLN A 211 13.93 6.38 -1.40
N ILE A 212 15.14 6.26 -1.92
CA ILE A 212 16.16 7.31 -1.92
C ILE A 212 16.65 7.49 -3.36
N ASP A 213 16.16 8.51 -4.04
CA ASP A 213 16.60 8.87 -5.39
C ASP A 213 17.75 9.86 -5.32
N HIS A 214 18.85 9.57 -6.03
CA HIS A 214 19.92 10.52 -6.25
C HIS A 214 19.65 11.29 -7.54
N ILE A 215 19.34 12.57 -7.41
CA ILE A 215 18.98 13.45 -8.53
C ILE A 215 20.19 14.28 -8.94
N ILE A 216 20.50 14.31 -10.24
CA ILE A 216 21.51 15.21 -10.82
C ILE A 216 20.83 16.04 -11.90
N ARG A 217 20.82 17.38 -11.71
CA ARG A 217 20.20 18.34 -12.64
C ARG A 217 18.73 18.00 -12.97
N GLY A 218 17.97 17.51 -11.98
CA GLY A 218 16.56 17.16 -12.13
C GLY A 218 16.27 15.77 -12.71
N GLU A 219 17.30 14.98 -13.04
CA GLU A 219 17.15 13.59 -13.48
C GLU A 219 17.60 12.61 -12.38
N THR A 220 16.81 11.57 -12.12
CA THR A 220 17.21 10.46 -11.25
C THR A 220 18.36 9.69 -11.89
N LYS A 221 19.49 9.59 -11.20
CA LYS A 221 20.69 8.85 -11.64
C LYS A 221 20.86 7.51 -10.96
N SER A 222 20.44 7.40 -9.71
CA SER A 222 20.38 6.13 -8.98
C SER A 222 19.23 6.17 -7.97
N MET A 223 18.83 4.99 -7.52
CA MET A 223 17.77 4.78 -6.54
C MET A 223 18.26 3.74 -5.53
N VAL A 224 18.15 4.06 -4.24
CA VAL A 224 18.53 3.20 -3.11
C VAL A 224 17.30 2.93 -2.25
N MET A 225 17.19 1.71 -1.74
CA MET A 225 16.03 1.22 -1.00
C MET A 225 16.49 0.73 0.37
N PRO A 226 16.27 1.53 1.43
CA PRO A 226 16.66 1.14 2.77
C PRO A 226 15.79 -0.01 3.30
N PRO A 227 16.35 -0.92 4.11
CA PRO A 227 15.57 -1.95 4.81
C PRO A 227 14.51 -1.30 5.72
N MET A 228 13.29 -1.85 5.71
CA MET A 228 12.19 -1.42 6.56
C MET A 228 12.21 -2.15 7.90
N GLN A 229 12.21 -1.39 8.98
CA GLN A 229 12.13 -1.98 10.32
C GLN A 229 10.68 -2.35 10.63
N HIS A 230 10.43 -3.62 10.99
CA HIS A 230 9.12 -4.09 11.42
C HIS A 230 9.19 -4.74 12.80
N ALA A 231 8.06 -4.67 13.53
CA ALA A 231 7.86 -5.50 14.70
C ALA A 231 7.66 -6.97 14.28
N VAL A 232 8.37 -7.88 14.95
CA VAL A 232 8.31 -9.33 14.76
C VAL A 232 6.85 -9.81 14.79
N GLY A 233 6.34 -10.34 13.68
CA GLY A 233 5.01 -10.95 13.63
C GLY A 233 4.97 -12.26 14.42
N PRO A 234 3.86 -12.58 15.13
CA PRO A 234 3.72 -13.88 15.78
C PRO A 234 3.41 -14.96 14.72
N GLY A 235 4.30 -15.95 14.61
CA GLY A 235 4.07 -17.16 13.82
C GLY A 235 5.24 -17.52 12.92
N VAL A 236 6.25 -18.17 13.51
CA VAL A 236 7.38 -18.80 12.80
C VAL A 236 6.92 -20.17 12.29
N PRO A 237 6.97 -20.47 10.98
CA PRO A 237 7.03 -21.85 10.55
C PRO A 237 8.45 -22.38 10.83
N ASN A 238 8.56 -23.63 11.28
CA ASN A 238 9.85 -24.33 11.17
C ASN A 238 10.29 -24.25 9.71
N LEU A 239 11.54 -23.84 9.45
CA LEU A 239 12.06 -23.76 8.09
C LEU A 239 11.86 -25.11 7.39
N VAL A 240 11.34 -25.06 6.16
CA VAL A 240 11.17 -26.26 5.34
C VAL A 240 12.48 -26.60 4.62
N PRO A 241 12.77 -27.88 4.35
CA PRO A 241 13.93 -28.24 3.54
C PRO A 241 13.88 -27.59 2.14
N GLY A 242 15.00 -27.02 1.70
CA GLY A 242 15.11 -26.34 0.41
C GLY A 242 14.87 -24.83 0.48
N PRO A 243 14.98 -24.11 -0.65
CA PRO A 243 14.51 -22.73 -0.77
C PRO A 243 12.98 -22.70 -0.76
N ASP A 244 12.41 -21.64 -0.17
CA ASP A 244 10.96 -21.42 -0.12
C ASP A 244 10.66 -19.91 -0.08
N VAL A 245 10.40 -19.27 -1.22
CA VAL A 245 10.00 -17.85 -1.24
C VAL A 245 8.48 -17.71 -1.26
N ILE A 246 7.95 -17.16 -0.17
CA ILE A 246 6.51 -16.85 -0.05
C ILE A 246 6.28 -15.35 -0.02
N VAL A 247 5.08 -14.92 -0.39
CA VAL A 247 4.60 -13.57 -0.08
C VAL A 247 4.18 -13.54 1.40
N GLY A 248 5.01 -12.93 2.24
CA GLY A 248 4.81 -12.79 3.69
C GLY A 248 3.77 -11.73 4.08
N ASP A 249 3.72 -10.60 3.40
CA ASP A 249 2.69 -9.60 3.59
C ASP A 249 2.44 -8.80 2.29
N LEU A 250 1.21 -8.35 2.11
CA LEU A 250 0.81 -7.35 1.12
C LEU A 250 0.47 -6.06 1.87
N GLU A 251 1.44 -5.18 2.04
CA GLU A 251 1.35 -4.08 3.01
C GLU A 251 0.39 -2.97 2.56
N SER A 252 0.42 -2.65 1.26
CA SER A 252 -0.29 -1.50 0.70
C SER A 252 -0.77 -1.78 -0.71
N VAL A 253 -1.80 -1.02 -1.12
CA VAL A 253 -2.13 -0.81 -2.54
C VAL A 253 -2.10 0.68 -2.79
N GLU A 254 -1.29 1.11 -3.74
CA GLU A 254 -1.09 2.53 -4.05
C GLU A 254 -1.50 2.83 -5.49
N GLN A 255 -2.20 3.94 -5.69
CA GLN A 255 -2.42 4.50 -7.00
C GLN A 255 -1.23 5.38 -7.41
N ALA A 256 -0.53 4.98 -8.48
CA ALA A 256 0.63 5.66 -8.99
C ALA A 256 0.31 6.72 -10.06
N GLY A 257 -0.81 6.56 -10.75
CA GLY A 257 -1.25 7.43 -11.84
C GLY A 257 -2.58 6.97 -12.42
N ASN A 258 -3.07 7.73 -13.41
CA ASN A 258 -4.27 7.38 -14.15
C ASN A 258 -4.15 7.81 -15.62
N ASP A 259 -5.06 7.29 -16.42
CA ASP A 259 -5.40 7.81 -17.74
C ASP A 259 -6.88 8.24 -17.75
N ALA A 260 -7.49 8.40 -18.93
CA ALA A 260 -8.87 8.86 -19.04
C ALA A 260 -9.91 7.89 -18.45
N THR A 261 -9.59 6.59 -18.37
CA THR A 261 -10.57 5.53 -18.05
C THR A 261 -10.11 4.56 -16.97
N SER A 262 -8.79 4.53 -16.69
CA SER A 262 -8.16 3.54 -15.85
C SER A 262 -7.15 4.17 -14.89
N VAL A 263 -6.88 3.46 -13.80
CA VAL A 263 -5.83 3.81 -12.84
C VAL A 263 -4.73 2.74 -12.86
N GLY A 264 -3.49 3.18 -12.63
CA GLY A 264 -2.35 2.31 -12.49
C GLY A 264 -2.01 2.15 -11.02
N LEU A 265 -2.11 0.93 -10.51
CA LEU A 265 -1.84 0.60 -9.12
C LEU A 265 -0.55 -0.23 -8.98
N GLY A 266 0.01 -0.24 -7.78
CA GLY A 266 0.95 -1.27 -7.34
C GLY A 266 0.62 -1.75 -5.94
N VAL A 267 1.19 -2.89 -5.60
CA VAL A 267 1.02 -3.56 -4.31
C VAL A 267 2.36 -3.59 -3.60
N GLY A 268 2.43 -3.16 -2.34
CA GLY A 268 3.61 -3.34 -1.50
C GLY A 268 3.70 -4.79 -1.06
N THR A 269 4.87 -5.41 -1.15
CA THR A 269 5.09 -6.84 -0.90
C THR A 269 6.26 -7.06 0.04
N VAL A 270 6.07 -7.95 1.02
CA VAL A 270 7.16 -8.54 1.82
C VAL A 270 7.33 -9.97 1.35
N SER A 271 8.51 -10.35 0.87
CA SER A 271 8.88 -11.75 0.68
C SER A 271 9.42 -12.34 1.97
N CYS A 272 9.25 -13.64 2.16
CA CYS A 272 9.93 -14.41 3.20
C CYS A 272 10.63 -15.59 2.56
N ASN A 273 11.88 -15.86 2.95
CA ASN A 273 12.46 -17.18 2.75
C ASN A 273 12.10 -18.07 3.93
N ASN A 274 11.10 -18.92 3.74
CA ASN A 274 10.61 -19.85 4.75
C ASN A 274 11.34 -21.22 4.69
N GLY A 275 12.38 -21.31 3.87
CA GLY A 275 13.19 -22.49 3.64
C GLY A 275 14.52 -22.47 4.39
N ASP A 276 15.22 -23.59 4.40
CA ASP A 276 16.54 -23.74 5.02
C ASP A 276 17.72 -23.48 4.08
N GLN A 277 17.44 -23.17 2.80
CA GLN A 277 18.45 -22.79 1.80
C GLN A 277 18.30 -21.33 1.35
N PRO A 278 19.40 -20.64 0.98
CA PRO A 278 19.34 -19.32 0.36
C PRO A 278 18.61 -19.31 -0.99
N ILE A 279 18.06 -18.15 -1.36
CA ILE A 279 17.39 -17.91 -2.65
C ILE A 279 18.12 -16.80 -3.39
N ASN A 280 18.50 -17.00 -4.65
CA ASN A 280 19.25 -15.98 -5.38
C ASN A 280 18.40 -14.74 -5.65
N TRP A 281 19.01 -13.56 -5.55
CA TRP A 281 18.35 -12.25 -5.61
C TRP A 281 19.12 -11.25 -6.47
N HIS A 282 19.91 -11.77 -7.41
CA HIS A 282 20.85 -10.99 -8.22
C HIS A 282 20.13 -10.01 -9.15
N GLU A 283 20.59 -8.76 -9.19
CA GLU A 283 20.00 -7.77 -10.09
C GLU A 283 20.20 -8.10 -11.58
N LEU A 284 19.25 -7.63 -12.42
CA LEU A 284 19.43 -7.63 -13.87
C LEU A 284 20.77 -6.93 -14.24
N PRO A 285 21.56 -7.49 -15.17
CA PRO A 285 21.16 -8.46 -16.20
C PRO A 285 21.28 -9.94 -15.81
N ALA A 286 21.57 -10.27 -14.55
CA ALA A 286 21.45 -11.66 -14.10
C ALA A 286 20.00 -12.16 -14.27
N THR A 287 19.82 -13.45 -14.50
CA THR A 287 18.49 -14.06 -14.73
C THR A 287 18.12 -15.05 -13.63
N ASP A 288 18.66 -14.85 -12.44
CA ASP A 288 18.53 -15.75 -11.30
C ASP A 288 18.12 -14.94 -10.07
N HIS A 289 16.86 -14.52 -10.12
CA HIS A 289 16.16 -13.76 -9.10
C HIS A 289 14.65 -13.90 -9.30
N PRO A 290 13.84 -13.72 -8.25
CA PRO A 290 12.40 -13.78 -8.40
C PRO A 290 11.82 -12.65 -9.23
N ILE A 291 10.71 -12.97 -9.89
CA ILE A 291 9.82 -11.98 -10.51
C ILE A 291 8.47 -11.94 -9.78
N ILE A 292 7.86 -10.77 -9.79
CA ILE A 292 6.75 -10.44 -8.89
C ILE A 292 5.58 -9.88 -9.71
N PRO A 293 4.70 -10.74 -10.24
CA PRO A 293 3.40 -10.30 -10.76
C PRO A 293 2.50 -9.82 -9.61
N GLN A 294 1.67 -8.83 -9.90
CA GLN A 294 0.63 -8.33 -8.99
C GLN A 294 -0.72 -8.32 -9.70
N ASN A 295 -1.77 -8.63 -8.96
CA ASN A 295 -3.15 -8.67 -9.46
C ASN A 295 -4.10 -8.00 -8.46
N LEU A 296 -5.23 -7.49 -8.96
CA LEU A 296 -6.34 -7.00 -8.15
C LEU A 296 -7.63 -7.70 -8.57
N TYR A 297 -8.36 -8.20 -7.60
CA TYR A 297 -9.65 -8.87 -7.78
C TYR A 297 -10.76 -8.11 -7.07
N ARG A 298 -11.98 -8.24 -7.58
CA ARG A 298 -13.22 -7.75 -6.95
C ARG A 298 -14.14 -8.93 -6.69
N MET A 299 -14.77 -8.95 -5.52
CA MET A 299 -15.91 -9.79 -5.22
C MET A 299 -17.16 -8.92 -5.09
N SER A 300 -18.20 -9.27 -5.84
CA SER A 300 -19.43 -8.48 -5.93
C SER A 300 -20.65 -9.34 -6.32
N GLY A 301 -21.84 -8.73 -6.37
CA GLY A 301 -23.07 -9.37 -6.85
C GLY A 301 -23.82 -10.21 -5.81
N GLY A 302 -25.10 -10.44 -6.07
CA GLY A 302 -26.04 -11.06 -5.12
C GLY A 302 -26.39 -10.16 -3.94
N ALA A 303 -27.12 -10.73 -2.97
CA ALA A 303 -27.55 -10.01 -1.77
C ALA A 303 -26.38 -9.62 -0.85
N ASP A 304 -25.30 -10.41 -0.84
CA ASP A 304 -24.18 -10.29 0.10
C ASP A 304 -22.84 -9.93 -0.58
N ASN A 305 -22.84 -9.50 -1.85
CA ASN A 305 -21.63 -9.18 -2.65
C ASN A 305 -20.62 -10.33 -2.75
N ALA A 306 -21.14 -11.54 -2.92
CA ALA A 306 -20.37 -12.78 -2.82
C ALA A 306 -20.57 -13.70 -4.03
N GLU A 307 -21.32 -13.28 -5.05
CA GLU A 307 -21.68 -14.15 -6.18
C GLU A 307 -20.59 -14.25 -7.24
N ARG A 308 -19.93 -13.15 -7.58
CA ARG A 308 -18.88 -13.10 -8.61
C ARG A 308 -17.53 -12.76 -7.98
N PHE A 309 -16.50 -13.48 -8.38
CA PHE A 309 -15.10 -13.17 -8.09
C PHE A 309 -14.37 -12.96 -9.42
N GLU A 310 -13.81 -11.77 -9.63
CA GLU A 310 -13.26 -11.38 -10.94
C GLU A 310 -11.92 -10.67 -10.80
N GLN A 311 -10.98 -10.97 -11.70
CA GLN A 311 -9.75 -10.21 -11.83
C GLN A 311 -10.05 -8.90 -12.58
N ILE A 312 -9.85 -7.77 -11.91
CA ILE A 312 -10.12 -6.43 -12.46
C ILE A 312 -8.85 -5.69 -12.87
N GLY A 313 -7.67 -6.24 -12.55
CA GLY A 313 -6.40 -5.71 -13.03
C GLY A 313 -5.23 -6.66 -12.80
N GLN A 314 -4.23 -6.51 -13.65
CA GLN A 314 -2.95 -7.21 -13.57
C GLN A 314 -1.81 -6.27 -13.96
N SER A 315 -0.64 -6.45 -13.37
CA SER A 315 0.59 -5.73 -13.74
C SER A 315 1.48 -6.55 -14.68
N TRP A 316 2.47 -5.89 -15.29
CA TRP A 316 3.73 -6.53 -15.67
C TRP A 316 4.51 -6.97 -14.42
N MET A 317 5.63 -7.67 -14.57
CA MET A 317 6.32 -8.30 -13.44
C MET A 317 7.49 -7.46 -12.96
N LYS A 318 7.57 -7.22 -11.65
CA LYS A 318 8.76 -6.63 -11.04
C LYS A 318 9.87 -7.66 -10.96
N HIS A 319 11.10 -7.25 -11.28
CA HIS A 319 12.30 -8.03 -11.04
C HIS A 319 12.88 -7.70 -9.67
N ALA A 320 13.09 -8.70 -8.81
CA ALA A 320 13.93 -8.58 -7.62
C ALA A 320 15.35 -8.11 -8.00
N PHE A 321 16.05 -7.46 -7.06
CA PHE A 321 17.38 -6.89 -7.34
C PHE A 321 18.31 -6.77 -6.13
N PHE A 322 17.76 -6.75 -4.92
CA PHE A 322 18.53 -6.72 -3.69
C PHE A 322 17.68 -7.28 -2.54
N ALA A 323 18.25 -8.16 -1.71
CA ALA A 323 17.59 -8.75 -0.55
C ALA A 323 17.96 -7.99 0.74
N LEU A 324 16.95 -7.45 1.43
CA LEU A 324 17.16 -6.58 2.60
C LEU A 324 17.56 -7.32 3.90
N GLU A 325 17.33 -8.63 3.99
CA GLU A 325 17.60 -9.48 5.18
C GLU A 325 16.87 -9.04 6.46
N GLU A 326 15.58 -8.74 6.35
CA GLU A 326 14.76 -8.28 7.47
C GLU A 326 14.24 -9.45 8.33
N PHE A 327 13.89 -9.17 9.59
CA PHE A 327 13.47 -10.18 10.58
C PHE A 327 11.95 -10.38 10.67
N ILE A 328 11.20 -9.86 9.68
CA ILE A 328 9.73 -9.77 9.72
C ILE A 328 9.09 -11.16 9.68
N CYS A 329 9.73 -12.09 8.97
CA CYS A 329 9.22 -13.42 8.70
C CYS A 329 9.69 -14.48 9.71
N GLY A 330 10.72 -14.18 10.51
CA GLY A 330 11.26 -15.12 11.48
C GLY A 330 12.67 -14.76 11.94
N THR A 331 13.38 -15.78 12.45
CA THR A 331 14.80 -15.64 12.79
C THR A 331 15.62 -15.67 11.51
N CYS A 332 15.90 -14.50 10.98
CA CYS A 332 16.78 -14.31 9.83
C CYS A 332 18.19 -14.84 10.13
N ASN A 333 18.64 -15.82 9.34
CA ASN A 333 19.95 -16.45 9.46
C ASN A 333 20.85 -16.06 8.30
N THR A 334 21.64 -15.00 8.49
CA THR A 334 22.61 -14.50 7.52
C THR A 334 23.98 -15.19 7.59
N SER A 335 24.08 -16.31 8.33
CA SER A 335 25.34 -17.03 8.43
C SER A 335 25.73 -17.65 7.07
N PRO A 336 27.04 -17.75 6.77
CA PRO A 336 27.50 -18.50 5.62
C PRO A 336 26.90 -19.92 5.59
N PRO A 337 26.53 -20.46 4.41
CA PRO A 337 26.97 -20.00 3.08
C PRO A 337 26.09 -18.91 2.44
N CYS A 338 25.11 -18.34 3.13
CA CYS A 338 24.29 -17.28 2.54
C CYS A 338 25.10 -15.99 2.28
N ILE A 339 24.85 -15.35 1.15
CA ILE A 339 25.46 -14.07 0.74
C ILE A 339 24.39 -12.97 0.80
N THR A 340 24.41 -12.17 1.87
CA THR A 340 23.44 -11.09 2.11
C THR A 340 23.40 -10.09 0.95
N GLY A 341 22.20 -9.63 0.57
CA GLY A 341 21.99 -8.66 -0.51
C GLY A 341 21.90 -9.30 -1.88
N ASP A 342 22.72 -10.32 -2.15
CA ASP A 342 22.70 -11.12 -3.38
C ASP A 342 21.80 -12.36 -3.29
N GLN A 343 21.45 -12.79 -2.07
CA GLN A 343 20.57 -13.90 -1.78
C GLN A 343 19.67 -13.55 -0.61
N LEU A 344 18.40 -13.93 -0.67
CA LEU A 344 17.50 -13.87 0.49
C LEU A 344 17.80 -15.06 1.42
N CYS A 345 18.33 -14.78 2.61
CA CYS A 345 18.81 -15.82 3.51
C CYS A 345 17.67 -16.56 4.24
N PRO A 346 17.93 -17.78 4.75
CA PRO A 346 16.94 -18.57 5.49
C PRO A 346 16.29 -17.80 6.64
N GLY A 347 14.96 -17.79 6.69
CA GLY A 347 14.16 -17.09 7.70
C GLY A 347 14.12 -15.56 7.55
N CYS A 348 14.78 -15.00 6.55
CA CYS A 348 14.84 -13.57 6.30
C CYS A 348 13.71 -13.08 5.39
N ALA A 349 13.52 -11.77 5.37
CA ALA A 349 12.50 -11.11 4.59
C ALA A 349 13.10 -10.01 3.69
N ASP A 350 12.43 -9.73 2.58
CA ASP A 350 12.75 -8.60 1.70
C ASP A 350 11.48 -7.84 1.33
N THR A 351 11.46 -6.55 1.66
CA THR A 351 10.31 -5.66 1.48
C THR A 351 10.48 -4.74 0.27
N TYR A 352 9.51 -4.82 -0.64
CA TYR A 352 9.31 -3.86 -1.73
C TYR A 352 8.01 -3.10 -1.56
N VAL A 353 8.10 -1.81 -1.23
CA VAL A 353 6.95 -0.90 -1.22
C VAL A 353 6.30 -0.80 -2.60
N ALA A 354 5.02 -0.41 -2.66
CA ALA A 354 4.27 -0.45 -3.90
C ALA A 354 4.92 0.42 -5.00
N SER A 355 5.55 1.54 -4.65
CA SER A 355 6.22 2.41 -5.63
C SER A 355 7.42 1.82 -6.32
N LEU A 356 8.10 0.86 -5.70
CA LEU A 356 9.08 0.04 -6.40
C LEU A 356 8.41 -0.94 -7.34
N ASN A 357 7.38 -1.60 -6.84
CA ASN A 357 6.67 -2.67 -7.51
C ASN A 357 5.89 -2.19 -8.74
N TYR A 358 5.52 -0.90 -8.81
CA TYR A 358 4.92 -0.28 -9.99
C TYR A 358 5.88 0.56 -10.84
N ASN A 359 7.19 0.57 -10.53
CA ASN A 359 8.16 1.40 -11.24
C ASN A 359 8.31 0.96 -12.70
N GLN A 360 7.84 1.81 -13.61
CA GLN A 360 7.69 1.48 -15.03
C GLN A 360 9.01 1.27 -15.77
N ASN A 361 10.15 1.64 -15.20
CA ASN A 361 11.46 1.40 -15.83
C ASN A 361 12.06 0.03 -15.46
N GLY A 362 11.58 -0.59 -14.39
CA GLY A 362 12.15 -1.84 -13.85
C GLY A 362 11.24 -3.07 -13.95
N ILE A 363 10.03 -2.92 -14.50
CA ILE A 363 9.04 -3.99 -14.62
C ILE A 363 8.99 -4.54 -16.04
N GLY A 364 9.07 -5.87 -16.20
CA GLY A 364 9.13 -6.56 -17.49
C GLY A 364 7.83 -7.25 -17.87
N SER A 365 7.60 -7.43 -19.18
CA SER A 365 6.36 -8.06 -19.68
C SER A 365 6.23 -9.51 -19.21
N ARG A 366 5.00 -9.92 -18.83
CA ARG A 366 4.65 -11.32 -18.53
C ARG A 366 5.02 -12.28 -19.67
N ALA A 367 5.00 -11.80 -20.91
CA ALA A 367 5.28 -12.62 -22.09
C ALA A 367 6.74 -13.11 -22.18
N TRP A 368 7.67 -12.51 -21.42
CA TRP A 368 9.07 -12.90 -21.42
C TRP A 368 9.41 -14.02 -20.45
N THR A 369 8.48 -14.42 -19.59
CA THR A 369 8.76 -15.41 -18.55
C THR A 369 7.94 -16.66 -18.74
N ASN A 370 8.59 -17.81 -18.57
CA ASN A 370 7.91 -19.05 -18.24
C ASN A 370 7.40 -19.02 -16.78
N PRO A 371 6.09 -19.07 -16.53
CA PRO A 371 5.52 -18.94 -15.19
C PRO A 371 5.78 -20.15 -14.28
N PHE A 372 6.14 -21.31 -14.84
CA PHE A 372 6.47 -22.52 -14.08
C PHE A 372 7.94 -22.53 -13.66
N THR A 373 8.85 -22.19 -14.59
CA THR A 373 10.30 -22.27 -14.32
C THR A 373 10.90 -20.97 -13.79
N GLY A 374 10.17 -19.85 -13.90
CA GLY A 374 10.69 -18.52 -13.63
C GLY A 374 11.74 -18.04 -14.64
N SER A 375 12.03 -18.79 -15.70
CA SER A 375 13.06 -18.41 -16.68
C SER A 375 12.64 -17.18 -17.50
N PHE A 376 13.54 -16.21 -17.62
CA PHE A 376 13.38 -15.00 -18.44
C PHE A 376 14.73 -14.56 -19.05
N PRO A 377 14.72 -13.81 -20.17
CA PRO A 377 15.94 -13.27 -20.77
C PRO A 377 16.49 -12.10 -19.94
N SER A 378 17.81 -11.87 -20.01
CA SER A 378 18.49 -10.74 -19.33
C SER A 378 18.01 -9.34 -19.75
N THR A 379 17.21 -9.26 -20.81
CA THR A 379 16.58 -8.03 -21.32
C THR A 379 15.08 -7.96 -21.05
N ALA A 380 14.54 -8.76 -20.12
CA ALA A 380 13.10 -8.87 -19.88
C ALA A 380 12.41 -7.55 -19.46
N ASN A 381 13.16 -6.59 -18.89
CA ASN A 381 12.69 -5.24 -18.55
C ASN A 381 13.08 -4.16 -19.58
N ASN A 382 13.54 -4.54 -20.78
CA ASN A 382 14.00 -3.58 -21.77
C ASN A 382 12.82 -2.85 -22.44
N HIS A 383 12.72 -1.54 -22.19
CA HIS A 383 11.65 -0.69 -22.73
C HIS A 383 12.08 0.17 -23.93
N SER A 384 13.30 -0.05 -24.43
CA SER A 384 13.90 0.74 -25.50
C SER A 384 13.78 0.10 -26.88
N ASN A 385 13.25 -1.13 -27.00
CA ASN A 385 13.17 -1.83 -28.28
C ASN A 385 11.91 -2.73 -28.41
N PRO A 386 10.86 -2.28 -29.14
CA PRO A 386 10.69 -0.92 -29.64
C PRO A 386 10.47 0.06 -28.47
N PRO A 387 10.97 1.31 -28.57
CA PRO A 387 10.73 2.31 -27.54
C PRO A 387 9.24 2.65 -27.47
N HIS A 388 8.76 2.92 -26.26
CA HIS A 388 7.39 3.39 -26.05
C HIS A 388 7.35 4.42 -24.91
N ASN A 389 6.25 5.16 -24.84
CA ASN A 389 6.03 6.15 -23.80
C ASN A 389 5.20 5.55 -22.67
N HIS A 390 5.62 5.76 -21.42
CA HIS A 390 4.83 5.40 -20.25
C HIS A 390 3.72 6.42 -20.00
N THR A 391 2.50 5.92 -19.79
CA THR A 391 1.34 6.67 -19.26
C THR A 391 1.20 6.42 -17.76
N GLY A 392 0.19 7.01 -17.11
CA GLY A 392 -0.10 6.73 -15.70
C GLY A 392 -0.43 5.26 -15.39
N THR A 393 -0.77 4.47 -16.41
CA THR A 393 -1.20 3.07 -16.31
C THR A 393 -0.19 2.07 -16.85
N SER A 394 0.73 2.46 -17.75
CA SER A 394 1.61 1.49 -18.44
C SER A 394 2.26 0.51 -17.48
N HIS A 395 2.10 -0.79 -17.75
CA HIS A 395 2.75 -1.90 -17.03
C HIS A 395 2.31 -2.09 -15.56
N ARG A 396 1.58 -1.15 -14.97
CA ARG A 396 1.07 -1.23 -13.59
C ARG A 396 -0.16 -2.13 -13.53
N VAL A 397 -0.62 -2.45 -12.32
CA VAL A 397 -1.94 -3.08 -12.15
C VAL A 397 -2.98 -2.12 -12.70
N THR A 398 -3.41 -2.37 -13.94
CA THR A 398 -4.30 -1.46 -14.66
C THR A 398 -5.73 -1.86 -14.39
N VAL A 399 -6.50 -0.94 -13.80
CA VAL A 399 -7.88 -1.18 -13.37
C VAL A 399 -8.78 -0.09 -13.94
N THR A 400 -9.91 -0.49 -14.52
CA THR A 400 -10.91 0.47 -15.01
C THR A 400 -11.50 1.24 -13.82
N MET A 401 -11.63 2.57 -13.94
CA MET A 401 -12.14 3.42 -12.85
C MET A 401 -13.55 2.98 -12.40
N SER A 402 -14.42 2.57 -13.31
CA SER A 402 -15.78 2.09 -12.98
C SER A 402 -15.77 0.88 -12.06
N ASP A 403 -14.70 0.08 -12.05
CA ASP A 403 -14.61 -1.08 -11.18
C ASP A 403 -14.26 -0.72 -9.73
N LEU A 404 -13.78 0.50 -9.49
CA LEU A 404 -13.37 1.00 -8.18
C LEU A 404 -14.33 2.04 -7.60
N ILE A 405 -15.22 2.64 -8.41
CA ILE A 405 -16.16 3.67 -7.93
C ILE A 405 -17.12 3.06 -6.90
N PRO A 406 -17.07 3.50 -5.61
CA PRO A 406 -17.88 2.86 -4.56
C PRO A 406 -19.39 2.97 -4.80
N ALA A 407 -19.84 4.06 -5.41
CA ALA A 407 -21.26 4.26 -5.74
C ALA A 407 -21.77 3.26 -6.81
N GLN A 408 -20.88 2.74 -7.66
CA GLN A 408 -21.19 1.75 -8.70
C GLN A 408 -20.98 0.31 -8.23
N ASN A 409 -20.24 0.11 -7.12
CA ASN A 409 -19.83 -1.19 -6.60
C ASN A 409 -20.17 -1.29 -5.10
N GLN A 410 -21.42 -1.03 -4.75
CA GLN A 410 -21.85 -0.94 -3.35
C GLN A 410 -21.66 -2.27 -2.62
N GLY A 411 -20.81 -2.25 -1.58
CA GLY A 411 -20.52 -3.42 -0.75
C GLY A 411 -19.54 -4.42 -1.38
N ALA A 412 -18.97 -4.12 -2.55
CA ALA A 412 -17.91 -4.93 -3.13
C ALA A 412 -16.66 -4.97 -2.24
N THR A 413 -15.98 -6.11 -2.26
CA THR A 413 -14.70 -6.30 -1.57
C THR A 413 -13.58 -6.52 -2.58
N TYR A 414 -12.37 -6.07 -2.25
CA TYR A 414 -11.24 -6.08 -3.18
C TYR A 414 -10.09 -6.86 -2.58
N PHE A 415 -9.37 -7.60 -3.41
CA PHE A 415 -8.27 -8.46 -2.98
C PHE A 415 -7.05 -8.16 -3.83
N ALA A 416 -5.98 -7.68 -3.19
CA ALA A 416 -4.68 -7.61 -3.84
C ALA A 416 -4.00 -8.96 -3.69
N GLU A 417 -3.27 -9.36 -4.72
CA GLU A 417 -2.47 -10.56 -4.77
C GLU A 417 -1.11 -10.23 -5.35
N ALA A 418 -0.08 -10.87 -4.83
CA ALA A 418 1.21 -10.96 -5.51
C ALA A 418 1.70 -12.40 -5.45
N GLN A 419 2.74 -12.68 -6.24
CA GLN A 419 3.42 -13.97 -6.25
C GLN A 419 4.94 -13.74 -6.40
N TYR A 420 5.77 -14.61 -5.85
CA TYR A 420 7.21 -14.65 -6.15
C TYR A 420 7.54 -15.88 -6.99
N ILE A 421 7.86 -15.70 -8.26
CA ILE A 421 8.24 -16.82 -9.14
C ILE A 421 9.77 -16.86 -9.20
N SER A 422 10.38 -17.92 -8.67
CA SER A 422 11.84 -18.04 -8.48
C SER A 422 12.48 -19.13 -9.35
N PRO A 423 13.48 -18.77 -10.20
CA PRO A 423 14.30 -19.76 -10.90
C PRO A 423 15.05 -20.71 -9.94
N THR A 424 15.48 -20.19 -8.77
CA THR A 424 16.21 -20.96 -7.76
C THR A 424 15.35 -22.09 -7.20
N GLU A 425 14.08 -21.82 -6.88
CA GLU A 425 13.17 -22.86 -6.36
C GLU A 425 12.86 -23.92 -7.42
N TYR A 426 12.61 -23.51 -8.67
CA TYR A 426 12.41 -24.45 -9.77
C TYR A 426 13.63 -25.38 -9.94
N ALA A 427 14.84 -24.80 -10.02
CA ALA A 427 16.07 -25.58 -10.15
C ALA A 427 16.26 -26.56 -8.96
N TRP A 428 15.93 -26.12 -7.74
CA TRP A 428 15.96 -26.97 -6.56
C TRP A 428 14.95 -28.10 -6.61
N CYS A 429 13.70 -27.83 -7.00
CA CYS A 429 12.65 -28.84 -7.19
C CYS A 429 13.10 -29.95 -8.15
N GLN A 430 13.77 -29.59 -9.25
CA GLN A 430 14.28 -30.56 -10.23
C GLN A 430 15.39 -31.44 -9.65
N ALA A 431 16.29 -30.87 -8.85
CA ALA A 431 17.39 -31.60 -8.23
C ALA A 431 16.96 -32.39 -6.97
N ASN A 432 15.92 -31.92 -6.28
CA ASN A 432 15.44 -32.44 -4.99
C ASN A 432 13.90 -32.54 -4.98
N PRO A 433 13.29 -33.49 -5.69
CA PRO A 433 11.83 -33.57 -5.83
C PRO A 433 11.04 -33.67 -4.50
N GLY A 434 11.67 -34.18 -3.44
CA GLY A 434 11.07 -34.25 -2.09
C GLY A 434 11.14 -32.96 -1.28
N GLN A 435 11.68 -31.88 -1.84
CA GLN A 435 11.88 -30.57 -1.20
C GLN A 435 11.38 -29.44 -2.11
N CYS A 436 10.25 -29.67 -2.78
CA CYS A 436 9.71 -28.71 -3.74
C CYS A 436 8.65 -27.81 -3.10
N ASN A 437 8.99 -26.53 -2.94
CA ASN A 437 8.13 -25.55 -2.27
C ASN A 437 7.47 -24.54 -3.23
N MET A 438 7.88 -24.47 -4.50
CA MET A 438 7.53 -23.40 -5.46
C MET A 438 6.03 -23.15 -5.75
N TYR A 439 5.12 -23.96 -5.20
CA TYR A 439 3.66 -23.89 -5.41
C TYR A 439 2.90 -23.11 -4.33
N ASN A 440 3.59 -22.64 -3.28
CA ASN A 440 3.01 -21.88 -2.17
C ASN A 440 3.30 -20.36 -2.27
N ASN A 441 3.77 -19.91 -3.43
CA ASN A 441 4.44 -18.62 -3.61
C ASN A 441 3.50 -17.42 -3.85
N ALA A 442 2.17 -17.63 -3.78
CA ALA A 442 1.16 -16.58 -3.89
C ALA A 442 0.50 -16.30 -2.54
N SER A 443 0.14 -15.04 -2.28
CA SER A 443 -0.66 -14.65 -1.13
C SER A 443 -1.63 -13.55 -1.51
N TYR A 444 -2.71 -13.40 -0.74
CA TYR A 444 -3.67 -12.31 -0.96
C TYR A 444 -4.00 -11.54 0.33
N ARG A 445 -4.51 -10.32 0.17
CA ARG A 445 -5.02 -9.50 1.26
C ARG A 445 -6.22 -8.69 0.81
N GLN A 446 -7.21 -8.59 1.68
CA GLN A 446 -8.44 -7.84 1.42
C GLN A 446 -8.28 -6.35 1.75
N PHE A 447 -8.75 -5.50 0.84
CA PHE A 447 -8.76 -4.05 0.96
C PHE A 447 -10.18 -3.47 0.78
N SER A 448 -10.46 -2.37 1.49
CA SER A 448 -11.56 -1.46 1.18
C SER A 448 -11.10 -0.40 0.19
N VAL A 449 -12.01 0.04 -0.68
CA VAL A 449 -11.77 1.09 -1.67
C VAL A 449 -12.62 2.30 -1.36
N SER A 450 -12.02 3.48 -1.44
CA SER A 450 -12.70 4.77 -1.24
C SER A 450 -12.17 5.83 -2.21
N GLY A 451 -12.91 6.93 -2.39
CA GLY A 451 -12.54 8.01 -3.31
C GLY A 451 -13.28 7.93 -4.64
N GLY A 452 -12.61 8.30 -5.72
CA GLY A 452 -13.12 8.36 -7.10
C GLY A 452 -13.56 9.77 -7.54
N PRO A 453 -13.80 9.96 -8.86
CA PRO A 453 -13.67 8.94 -9.91
C PRO A 453 -12.24 8.75 -10.43
N THR A 454 -11.31 9.69 -10.16
CA THR A 454 -9.96 9.67 -10.75
C THR A 454 -8.84 9.30 -9.78
N PHE A 455 -9.13 9.29 -8.47
CA PHE A 455 -8.17 8.95 -7.43
C PHE A 455 -8.83 8.08 -6.36
N PHE A 456 -8.22 6.93 -6.05
CA PHE A 456 -8.73 5.95 -5.10
C PHE A 456 -7.72 5.69 -3.99
N SER A 457 -8.25 5.47 -2.79
CA SER A 457 -7.50 5.09 -1.61
C SER A 457 -7.90 3.69 -1.18
N PHE A 458 -6.89 2.87 -0.86
CA PHE A 458 -7.04 1.49 -0.43
C PHE A 458 -6.67 1.37 1.04
N SER A 459 -7.45 0.64 1.81
CA SER A 459 -7.17 0.40 3.23
C SER A 459 -7.31 -1.08 3.54
N ALA A 460 -6.28 -1.70 4.10
CA ALA A 460 -6.34 -3.11 4.47
C ALA A 460 -7.48 -3.37 5.47
N THR A 461 -8.24 -4.43 5.22
CA THR A 461 -9.40 -4.83 6.05
C THR A 461 -9.15 -6.10 6.87
N GLY A 462 -8.02 -6.76 6.62
CA GLY A 462 -7.55 -7.94 7.35
C GLY A 462 -6.04 -8.13 7.18
N SER A 463 -5.52 -9.20 7.78
CA SER A 463 -4.12 -9.65 7.56
C SER A 463 -3.98 -10.32 6.19
N THR A 464 -2.75 -10.41 5.69
CA THR A 464 -2.45 -11.23 4.50
C THR A 464 -2.71 -12.71 4.80
N VAL A 465 -3.42 -13.37 3.90
CA VAL A 465 -3.57 -14.82 3.87
C VAL A 465 -2.40 -15.36 3.06
N ARG A 466 -1.42 -15.90 3.78
CA ARG A 466 -0.15 -16.37 3.21
C ARG A 466 -0.33 -17.67 2.44
N MET A 467 0.46 -17.86 1.38
CA MET A 467 0.59 -19.12 0.64
C MET A 467 -0.73 -19.61 0.01
N GLN A 468 -1.63 -18.69 -0.30
CA GLN A 468 -2.91 -18.96 -0.97
C GLN A 468 -3.18 -17.87 -2.01
N PRO A 469 -3.60 -18.22 -3.22
CA PRO A 469 -4.05 -17.23 -4.20
C PRO A 469 -5.41 -16.63 -3.81
N ALA A 470 -5.72 -15.44 -4.32
CA ALA A 470 -6.89 -14.65 -3.96
C ALA A 470 -8.22 -15.35 -4.23
N ILE A 471 -8.29 -16.23 -5.24
CA ILE A 471 -9.49 -17.02 -5.56
C ILE A 471 -9.96 -17.89 -4.38
N ILE A 472 -9.05 -18.29 -3.48
CA ILE A 472 -9.38 -19.04 -2.27
C ILE A 472 -10.29 -18.24 -1.33
N ALA A 473 -10.24 -16.90 -1.35
CA ALA A 473 -11.17 -16.05 -0.60
C ALA A 473 -12.64 -16.32 -0.96
N TRP A 474 -12.92 -16.75 -2.21
CA TRP A 474 -14.27 -17.00 -2.69
C TRP A 474 -14.93 -18.22 -2.01
N THR A 475 -14.13 -19.19 -1.55
CA THR A 475 -14.62 -20.37 -0.83
C THR A 475 -15.41 -20.02 0.43
N GLY A 476 -15.03 -18.95 1.13
CA GLY A 476 -15.71 -18.45 2.33
C GLY A 476 -17.16 -18.01 2.09
N THR A 477 -17.58 -17.92 0.83
CA THR A 477 -18.93 -17.53 0.41
C THR A 477 -19.81 -18.71 -0.01
N GLY A 478 -19.29 -19.94 0.08
CA GLY A 478 -19.93 -21.15 -0.44
C GLY A 478 -19.61 -21.46 -1.90
N ALA A 479 -18.66 -20.76 -2.53
CA ALA A 479 -18.11 -21.18 -3.81
C ALA A 479 -17.23 -22.43 -3.63
N THR A 480 -17.13 -23.26 -4.67
CA THR A 480 -16.19 -24.38 -4.72
C THR A 480 -14.96 -23.94 -5.51
N VAL A 481 -13.77 -24.09 -4.95
CA VAL A 481 -12.50 -23.80 -5.64
C VAL A 481 -11.63 -25.04 -5.57
N ASN A 482 -11.19 -25.53 -6.73
CA ASN A 482 -10.35 -26.72 -6.86
C ASN A 482 -9.01 -26.34 -7.48
N GLN A 483 -7.91 -26.77 -6.86
CA GLN A 483 -6.60 -26.72 -7.46
C GLN A 483 -6.47 -27.84 -8.50
N VAL A 484 -5.85 -27.53 -9.63
CA VAL A 484 -5.57 -28.48 -10.72
C VAL A 484 -4.11 -28.34 -11.13
N GLU A 485 -3.48 -29.48 -11.37
CA GLU A 485 -2.11 -29.58 -11.89
C GLU A 485 -2.17 -30.34 -13.22
N PRO A 486 -2.11 -29.64 -14.37
CA PRO A 486 -2.30 -30.26 -15.68
C PRO A 486 -1.27 -31.36 -16.01
N ASP A 487 -0.02 -31.15 -15.62
CA ASP A 487 1.09 -32.10 -15.78
C ASP A 487 1.96 -32.12 -14.51
N PRO A 488 1.65 -33.02 -13.56
CA PRO A 488 2.28 -32.99 -12.25
C PRO A 488 3.80 -33.05 -12.26
N GLY A 489 4.43 -32.07 -11.59
CA GLY A 489 5.88 -31.90 -11.52
C GLY A 489 6.56 -31.39 -12.81
N ASN A 490 5.83 -31.26 -13.92
CA ASN A 490 6.35 -30.76 -15.20
C ASN A 490 5.71 -29.43 -15.63
N ASP A 491 4.61 -29.02 -14.99
CA ASP A 491 3.92 -27.76 -15.23
C ASP A 491 3.39 -27.15 -13.91
N GLY A 492 2.91 -25.91 -14.01
CA GLY A 492 2.34 -25.15 -12.90
C GLY A 492 0.99 -25.68 -12.44
N ILE A 493 0.47 -25.03 -11.40
CA ILE A 493 -0.89 -25.25 -10.91
C ILE A 493 -1.80 -24.10 -11.35
N TRP A 494 -3.10 -24.37 -11.42
CA TRP A 494 -4.13 -23.34 -11.56
C TRP A 494 -5.34 -23.70 -10.70
N PHE A 495 -6.27 -22.76 -10.53
CA PHE A 495 -7.43 -22.92 -9.65
C PHE A 495 -8.73 -22.68 -10.43
N MET A 496 -9.65 -23.64 -10.42
CA MET A 496 -11.00 -23.45 -10.94
C MET A 496 -11.97 -23.17 -9.80
N GLY A 497 -12.56 -21.98 -9.79
CA GLY A 497 -13.67 -21.64 -8.93
C GLY A 497 -15.00 -21.75 -9.67
N TYR A 498 -16.05 -22.23 -8.99
CA TYR A 498 -17.42 -22.05 -9.44
C TYR A 498 -18.40 -21.80 -8.29
N LYS A 499 -19.48 -21.09 -8.58
CA LYS A 499 -20.60 -20.88 -7.68
C LYS A 499 -21.92 -21.00 -8.43
N VAL A 500 -22.84 -21.77 -7.87
CA VAL A 500 -24.18 -22.00 -8.44
C VAL A 500 -25.21 -21.32 -7.57
N THR A 501 -25.96 -20.38 -8.13
CA THR A 501 -27.07 -19.70 -7.44
C THR A 501 -28.39 -19.94 -8.16
N ASN A 502 -29.49 -19.79 -7.42
CA ASN A 502 -30.85 -19.91 -7.96
C ASN A 502 -31.55 -18.56 -7.79
N PRO A 503 -31.34 -17.60 -8.71
CA PRO A 503 -31.84 -16.23 -8.55
C PRO A 503 -33.36 -16.14 -8.61
N SER A 504 -34.02 -17.10 -9.27
CA SER A 504 -35.47 -17.24 -9.31
C SER A 504 -35.86 -18.69 -9.59
N VAL A 505 -37.07 -19.08 -9.16
CA VAL A 505 -37.55 -20.46 -9.26
C VAL A 505 -37.40 -20.98 -10.71
N GLY A 506 -36.62 -22.03 -10.87
CA GLY A 506 -36.38 -22.69 -12.16
C GLY A 506 -35.25 -22.10 -13.00
N VAL A 507 -34.58 -21.03 -12.54
CA VAL A 507 -33.40 -20.45 -13.19
C VAL A 507 -32.17 -20.74 -12.34
N TRP A 508 -31.10 -21.22 -12.98
CA TRP A 508 -29.81 -21.45 -12.36
C TRP A 508 -28.77 -20.52 -12.97
N HIS A 509 -27.98 -19.86 -12.12
CA HIS A 509 -26.88 -19.01 -12.51
C HIS A 509 -25.57 -19.67 -12.09
N TYR A 510 -24.60 -19.69 -13.00
CA TYR A 510 -23.30 -20.32 -12.81
C TYR A 510 -22.23 -19.26 -13.04
N GLU A 511 -21.48 -18.94 -11.99
CA GLU A 511 -20.30 -18.10 -12.06
C GLU A 511 -19.05 -18.99 -12.01
N TYR A 512 -18.05 -18.64 -12.80
CA TYR A 512 -16.77 -19.34 -12.88
C TYR A 512 -15.61 -18.34 -12.76
N ALA A 513 -14.54 -18.75 -12.11
CA ALA A 513 -13.30 -17.98 -12.00
C ALA A 513 -12.09 -18.91 -12.20
N LEU A 514 -11.02 -18.36 -12.79
CA LEU A 514 -9.78 -19.06 -13.18
C LEU A 514 -8.57 -18.36 -12.57
#